data_AF-A0A953CDN1-F1
#
_entry.id   AF-A0A953CDN1-F1
#
_cell.length_a   1.000
_cell.length_b   1.000
_cell.length_c   1.000
_cell.angle_alpha   90.00
_cell.angle_beta   90.00
_cell.angle_gamma   90.00
#
_symmetry.space_group_name_H-M   'P 1'
#
loop_
_entity.id
_entity.type
_entity.pdbx_description
1 polymer ?
#
loop_
_entity_poly.entity_id
_entity_poly.type
_entity_poly.pdbx_seq_one_letter_code
_entity_poly.pdbx_strand_id
1 'polypeptide(L)'
;MSRLASGMAALVLLASLAPPAAAETIDCGNGNYCPAGYACLVGGTCGQLIDVPRGSTKTSTGGFCEPGYVEHRYRPGACAPTSYQQCKNGFACPPGSTCTENGQCEGLEANGPACGNTRCIAGRVCSSKNTCINPDLIQDCGNGKTLCTKAAACQEPRGCVYVAPERIPQTKKE
;
A
#
# COMPACT_ATOMS: atom_id res chain seq x y z
N MET A 1 42.24 64.02 38.46
CA MET A 1 42.78 62.83 37.77
C MET A 1 42.64 61.64 38.70
N SER A 2 41.72 60.73 38.45
CA SER A 2 41.80 59.32 38.86
C SER A 2 40.60 58.58 38.27
N ARG A 3 40.90 57.60 37.41
CA ARG A 3 39.97 56.68 36.77
C ARG A 3 39.73 55.51 37.72
N LEU A 4 38.48 55.05 37.87
CA LEU A 4 38.19 53.67 38.24
C LEU A 4 37.04 53.15 37.38
N ALA A 5 37.29 52.00 36.77
CA ALA A 5 36.53 51.32 35.75
C ALA A 5 35.86 50.05 36.32
N SER A 6 34.97 49.48 35.50
CA SER A 6 34.50 48.09 35.52
C SER A 6 33.54 47.68 36.65
N GLY A 7 32.49 46.88 36.41
CA GLY A 7 32.19 46.08 35.23
C GLY A 7 30.71 45.69 35.19
N MET A 8 30.10 45.85 34.01
CA MET A 8 28.85 45.17 33.67
C MET A 8 29.21 43.73 33.29
N ALA A 9 28.80 42.77 34.13
CA ALA A 9 28.82 41.36 33.77
C ALA A 9 27.70 41.11 32.75
N ALA A 10 28.03 41.16 31.46
CA ALA A 10 27.16 40.70 30.39
C ALA A 10 27.23 39.17 30.34
N LEU A 11 26.24 38.50 30.93
CA LEU A 11 25.96 37.08 30.71
C LEU A 11 25.48 36.90 29.26
N VAL A 12 26.39 36.48 28.38
CA VAL A 12 26.05 36.07 27.01
C VAL A 12 25.45 34.66 27.09
N LEU A 13 24.12 34.59 26.98
CA LEU A 13 23.39 33.34 26.71
C LEU A 13 23.71 32.88 25.29
N LEU A 14 24.72 32.01 25.15
CA LEU A 14 24.97 31.23 23.94
C LEU A 14 23.84 30.20 23.80
N ALA A 15 22.78 30.58 23.09
CA ALA A 15 21.77 29.63 22.63
C ALA A 15 22.41 28.71 21.58
N SER A 16 22.64 27.46 21.97
CA SER A 16 23.09 26.38 21.09
C SER A 16 22.02 26.13 20.01
N LEU A 17 22.15 26.78 18.85
CA LEU A 17 21.46 26.38 17.63
C LEU A 17 22.07 25.06 17.18
N ALA A 18 21.50 23.94 17.64
CA ALA A 18 21.76 22.65 17.03
C ALA A 18 21.37 22.75 15.54
N PRO A 19 22.25 22.34 14.60
CA PRO A 19 21.83 22.24 13.21
C PRO A 19 20.62 21.30 13.13
N PRO A 20 19.61 21.60 12.29
CA PRO A 20 18.51 20.67 12.09
C PRO A 20 19.11 19.33 11.73
N ALA A 21 18.77 18.28 12.48
CA ALA A 21 19.18 16.92 12.16
C ALA A 21 18.90 16.70 10.68
N ALA A 22 19.93 16.35 9.91
CA ALA A 22 19.79 16.09 8.49
C ALA A 22 18.61 15.13 8.33
N ALA A 23 17.55 15.57 7.63
CA ALA A 23 16.37 14.75 7.44
C ALA A 23 16.82 13.42 6.86
N GLU A 24 16.68 12.34 7.62
CA GLU A 24 17.08 11.01 7.16
C GLU A 24 16.30 10.73 5.87
N THR A 25 17.00 10.26 4.84
CA THR A 25 16.41 9.94 3.54
C THR A 25 16.55 8.46 3.26
N ILE A 26 15.54 7.90 2.61
CA ILE A 26 15.52 6.53 2.10
C ILE A 26 15.99 6.57 0.65
N ASP A 27 17.01 5.77 0.32
CA ASP A 27 17.50 5.61 -1.05
C ASP A 27 16.54 4.74 -1.86
N CYS A 28 15.97 5.32 -2.91
CA CYS A 28 15.07 4.66 -3.84
C CYS A 28 15.77 4.06 -5.06
N GLY A 29 17.10 4.15 -5.11
CA GLY A 29 17.93 3.77 -6.24
C GLY A 29 18.05 4.86 -7.30
N ASN A 30 19.06 4.71 -8.17
CA ASN A 30 19.34 5.63 -9.29
C ASN A 30 19.49 7.11 -8.87
N GLY A 31 19.98 7.36 -7.65
CA GLY A 31 20.17 8.71 -7.10
C GLY A 31 18.87 9.41 -6.69
N ASN A 32 17.76 8.68 -6.55
CA ASN A 32 16.49 9.21 -6.09
C ASN A 32 16.26 8.87 -4.63
N TYR A 33 15.63 9.79 -3.89
CA TYR A 33 15.46 9.68 -2.46
C TYR A 33 14.05 10.09 -2.04
N CYS A 34 13.60 9.49 -0.94
CA CYS A 34 12.39 9.87 -0.21
C CYS A 34 12.74 10.29 1.22
N PRO A 35 11.94 11.14 1.88
CA PRO A 35 12.09 11.40 3.31
C PRO A 35 11.92 10.13 4.15
N ALA A 36 12.51 10.10 5.35
CA ALA A 36 12.25 9.05 6.32
C ALA A 36 10.75 8.94 6.63
N GLY A 37 10.28 7.71 6.82
CA GLY A 37 8.85 7.41 7.00
C GLY A 37 8.03 7.39 5.70
N TYR A 38 8.68 7.55 4.53
CA TYR A 38 8.04 7.41 3.22
C TYR A 38 8.51 6.14 2.52
N ALA A 39 7.64 5.52 1.73
CA ALA A 39 8.01 4.47 0.80
C ALA A 39 8.40 5.04 -0.57
N CYS A 40 9.40 4.44 -1.20
CA CYS A 40 9.72 4.62 -2.61
C CYS A 40 8.68 3.90 -3.46
N LEU A 41 7.91 4.63 -4.26
CA LEU A 41 6.83 4.07 -5.07
C LEU A 41 7.19 4.00 -6.55
N VAL A 42 6.57 3.04 -7.23
CA VAL A 42 6.66 2.92 -8.68
C VAL A 42 6.16 4.22 -9.32
N GLY A 43 6.91 4.71 -10.31
CA GLY A 43 6.63 5.99 -10.97
C GLY A 43 7.32 7.21 -10.35
N GLY A 44 8.32 7.01 -9.49
CA GLY A 44 9.20 8.09 -9.05
C GLY A 44 8.60 9.02 -7.99
N THR A 45 7.71 8.50 -7.15
CA THR A 45 7.08 9.25 -6.06
C THR A 45 7.38 8.64 -4.70
N CYS A 46 7.13 9.42 -3.65
CA CYS A 46 7.17 9.02 -2.27
C CYS A 46 5.75 9.07 -1.69
N GLY A 47 5.39 8.05 -0.91
CA GLY A 47 4.15 8.04 -0.13
C GLY A 47 4.45 7.84 1.35
N GLN A 48 3.84 8.62 2.23
CA GLN A 48 4.03 8.47 3.67
C GLN A 48 3.46 7.13 4.13
N LEU A 49 4.25 6.32 4.82
CA LEU A 49 3.83 5.02 5.35
C LEU A 49 2.67 5.19 6.32
N ILE A 50 1.69 4.29 6.22
CA ILE A 50 0.59 4.17 7.18
C ILE A 50 0.39 2.71 7.56
N ASP A 51 -0.11 2.46 8.77
CA ASP A 51 -0.35 1.09 9.23
C ASP A 51 -1.65 0.49 8.65
N VAL A 52 -2.69 1.33 8.55
CA VAL A 52 -4.05 0.90 8.18
C VAL A 52 -4.67 1.91 7.22
N PRO A 53 -5.10 1.49 6.01
CA PRO A 53 -5.82 2.37 5.09
C PRO A 53 -7.12 2.90 5.69
N ARG A 54 -7.45 4.17 5.40
CA ARG A 54 -8.73 4.76 5.80
C ARG A 54 -9.89 3.97 5.21
N GLY A 55 -10.89 3.65 6.03
CA GLY A 55 -12.06 2.85 5.62
C GLY A 55 -11.88 1.35 5.80
N SER A 56 -10.76 0.91 6.39
CA SER A 56 -10.57 -0.47 6.79
C SER A 56 -11.54 -0.86 7.92
N THR A 57 -11.97 -2.12 7.93
CA THR A 57 -12.89 -2.66 8.95
C THR A 57 -12.14 -3.64 9.85
N LYS A 58 -12.33 -3.53 11.17
CA LYS A 58 -11.68 -4.45 12.13
C LYS A 58 -12.28 -5.86 12.02
N THR A 59 -11.44 -6.88 12.05
CA THR A 59 -11.88 -8.28 12.12
C THR A 59 -12.10 -8.73 13.55
N SER A 60 -12.88 -9.81 13.75
CA SER A 60 -13.12 -10.40 15.07
C SER A 60 -11.84 -10.94 15.73
N THR A 61 -10.80 -11.20 14.94
CA THR A 61 -9.49 -11.69 15.40
C THR A 61 -8.49 -10.57 15.72
N GLY A 62 -8.90 -9.31 15.58
CA GLY A 62 -8.06 -8.14 15.90
C GLY A 62 -7.24 -7.58 14.74
N GLY A 63 -7.32 -8.18 13.55
CA GLY A 63 -6.77 -7.63 12.30
C GLY A 63 -7.70 -6.61 11.65
N PHE A 64 -7.48 -6.32 10.38
CA PHE A 64 -8.36 -5.48 9.57
C PHE A 64 -8.53 -6.02 8.16
N CYS A 65 -9.69 -5.74 7.58
CA CYS A 65 -9.96 -5.85 6.16
C CYS A 65 -9.82 -4.48 5.51
N GLU A 66 -9.19 -4.45 4.35
CA GLU A 66 -9.02 -3.24 3.56
C GLU A 66 -10.36 -2.63 3.12
N PRO A 67 -10.38 -1.36 2.71
CA PRO A 67 -11.57 -0.74 2.15
C PRO A 67 -12.15 -1.56 0.99
N GLY A 68 -13.46 -1.78 1.01
CA GLY A 68 -14.15 -2.64 0.03
C GLY A 68 -14.17 -4.12 0.38
N TYR A 69 -13.51 -4.52 1.48
CA TYR A 69 -13.53 -5.87 2.02
C TYR A 69 -14.21 -5.90 3.39
N VAL A 70 -14.83 -7.03 3.70
CA VAL A 70 -15.43 -7.32 5.01
C VAL A 70 -14.93 -8.66 5.51
N GLU A 71 -15.03 -8.87 6.82
CA GLU A 71 -14.71 -10.16 7.43
C GLU A 71 -15.59 -11.27 6.84
N HIS A 72 -14.96 -12.39 6.54
CA HIS A 72 -15.61 -13.54 5.93
C HIS A 72 -16.49 -14.25 6.97
N ARG A 73 -17.78 -14.34 6.69
CA ARG A 73 -18.84 -14.94 7.50
C ARG A 73 -18.48 -16.33 8.04
N TYR A 74 -17.87 -17.16 7.20
CA TYR A 74 -17.51 -18.54 7.55
C TYR A 74 -16.04 -18.74 7.93
N ARG A 75 -15.20 -17.69 7.86
CA ARG A 75 -13.76 -17.75 8.15
C ARG A 75 -13.35 -16.52 8.95
N PRO A 76 -13.48 -16.56 10.29
CA PRO A 76 -13.06 -15.47 11.16
C PRO A 76 -11.62 -15.04 10.88
N GLY A 77 -11.38 -13.74 10.84
CA GLY A 77 -10.10 -13.12 10.52
C GLY A 77 -9.73 -13.07 9.03
N ALA A 78 -10.44 -13.78 8.15
CA ALA A 78 -10.22 -13.67 6.70
C ALA A 78 -11.09 -12.56 6.10
N CYS A 79 -10.60 -11.91 5.04
CA CYS A 79 -11.31 -10.83 4.37
C CYS A 79 -11.81 -11.26 3.00
N ALA A 80 -13.03 -10.89 2.67
CA ALA A 80 -13.63 -11.10 1.35
C ALA A 80 -14.13 -9.78 0.76
N PRO A 81 -14.05 -9.60 -0.57
CA PRO A 81 -14.64 -8.44 -1.21
C PRO A 81 -16.13 -8.36 -0.89
N THR A 82 -16.61 -7.17 -0.57
CA THR A 82 -18.04 -6.91 -0.26
C THR A 82 -18.98 -7.27 -1.41
N SER A 83 -18.50 -7.16 -2.65
CA SER A 83 -19.24 -7.52 -3.85
C SER A 83 -19.31 -9.03 -4.12
N TYR A 84 -18.61 -9.86 -3.35
CA TYR A 84 -18.52 -11.29 -3.60
C TYR A 84 -19.47 -12.06 -2.68
N GLN A 85 -20.11 -13.08 -3.23
CA GLN A 85 -20.90 -14.01 -2.45
C GLN A 85 -19.98 -14.92 -1.63
N GLN A 86 -20.16 -14.94 -0.32
CA GLN A 86 -19.34 -15.78 0.57
C GLN A 86 -19.99 -17.16 0.72
N CYS A 87 -19.22 -18.21 0.43
CA CYS A 87 -19.66 -19.60 0.48
C CYS A 87 -19.27 -20.28 1.79
N LYS A 88 -20.06 -21.28 2.21
CA LYS A 88 -19.88 -22.00 3.49
C LYS A 88 -18.47 -22.58 3.68
N ASN A 89 -17.84 -23.03 2.60
CA ASN A 89 -16.48 -23.60 2.63
C ASN A 89 -15.35 -22.56 2.63
N GLY A 90 -15.67 -21.28 2.80
CA GLY A 90 -14.66 -20.22 2.94
C GLY A 90 -14.20 -19.58 1.63
N PHE A 91 -14.79 -19.96 0.50
CA PHE A 91 -14.58 -19.30 -0.79
C PHE A 91 -15.45 -18.06 -0.92
N ALA A 92 -14.98 -17.07 -1.67
CA ALA A 92 -15.76 -15.90 -2.06
C ALA A 92 -15.88 -15.89 -3.58
N CYS A 93 -17.11 -15.99 -4.07
CA CYS A 93 -17.44 -16.09 -5.48
C CYS A 93 -17.76 -14.71 -6.07
N PRO A 94 -17.19 -14.36 -7.23
CA PRO A 94 -17.41 -13.05 -7.82
C PRO A 94 -18.86 -12.84 -8.27
N PRO A 95 -19.28 -11.58 -8.51
CA PRO A 95 -20.55 -11.29 -9.15
C PRO A 95 -20.76 -12.12 -10.43
N GLY A 96 -21.98 -12.62 -10.62
CA GLY A 96 -22.34 -13.47 -11.77
C GLY A 96 -22.01 -14.96 -11.60
N SER A 97 -21.56 -15.37 -10.40
CA SER A 97 -21.37 -16.78 -10.04
C SER A 97 -22.17 -17.16 -8.81
N THR A 98 -22.35 -18.46 -8.61
CA THR A 98 -23.09 -19.03 -7.47
C THR A 98 -22.21 -19.98 -6.66
N CYS A 99 -22.49 -20.08 -5.36
CA CYS A 99 -21.92 -21.11 -4.52
C CYS A 99 -22.61 -22.46 -4.80
N THR A 100 -21.85 -23.48 -5.15
CA THR A 100 -22.32 -24.87 -5.17
C THR A 100 -22.61 -25.37 -3.75
N GLU A 101 -23.25 -26.53 -3.61
CA GLU A 101 -23.42 -27.20 -2.31
C GLU A 101 -22.07 -27.46 -1.61
N ASN A 102 -21.03 -27.76 -2.39
CA ASN A 102 -19.66 -27.92 -1.94
C ASN A 102 -18.93 -26.58 -1.73
N GLY A 103 -19.64 -25.45 -1.77
CA GLY A 103 -19.11 -24.11 -1.55
C GLY A 103 -18.06 -23.65 -2.57
N GLN A 104 -18.05 -24.25 -3.77
CA GLN A 104 -17.22 -23.81 -4.90
C GLN A 104 -17.99 -22.79 -5.75
N CYS A 105 -17.30 -22.06 -6.62
CA CYS A 105 -17.94 -21.11 -7.53
C CYS A 105 -18.27 -21.78 -8.86
N GLU A 106 -19.51 -21.63 -9.33
CA GLU A 106 -19.96 -22.08 -10.66
C GLU A 106 -20.62 -20.94 -11.44
N GLY A 107 -20.88 -21.18 -12.74
CA GLY A 107 -21.51 -20.19 -13.62
C GLY A 107 -20.55 -19.18 -14.26
N LEU A 108 -19.24 -19.41 -14.16
CA LEU A 108 -18.23 -18.55 -14.75
C LEU A 108 -17.65 -19.18 -16.02
N GLU A 109 -17.85 -18.51 -17.14
CA GLU A 109 -17.24 -18.93 -18.41
C GLU A 109 -15.90 -18.21 -18.65
N ALA A 110 -14.91 -18.98 -19.10
CA ALA A 110 -13.57 -18.51 -19.42
C ALA A 110 -13.52 -17.81 -20.80
N ASN A 111 -14.29 -16.73 -20.95
CA ASN A 111 -14.42 -15.97 -22.20
C ASN A 111 -13.64 -14.64 -22.20
N GLY A 112 -12.77 -14.43 -21.21
CA GLY A 112 -11.90 -13.26 -21.10
C GLY A 112 -10.59 -13.37 -21.91
N PRO A 113 -9.60 -12.50 -21.66
CA PRO A 113 -8.32 -12.54 -22.37
C PRO A 113 -7.52 -13.82 -22.06
N ALA A 114 -6.68 -14.22 -23.01
CA ALA A 114 -5.68 -15.26 -22.77
C ALA A 114 -4.64 -14.75 -21.76
N CYS A 115 -4.17 -15.66 -20.90
CA CYS A 115 -3.21 -15.34 -19.84
C CYS A 115 -2.33 -16.54 -19.53
N GLY A 116 -1.09 -16.52 -20.04
CA GLY A 116 -0.23 -17.71 -20.04
C GLY A 116 -0.93 -18.89 -20.71
N ASN A 117 -1.06 -20.00 -19.99
CA ASN A 117 -1.69 -21.24 -20.49
C ASN A 117 -3.20 -21.32 -20.20
N THR A 118 -3.82 -20.26 -19.70
CA THR A 118 -5.24 -20.23 -19.38
C THR A 118 -5.95 -19.06 -20.05
N ARG A 119 -7.28 -19.03 -19.96
CA ARG A 119 -8.10 -17.89 -20.34
C ARG A 119 -8.83 -17.38 -19.11
N CYS A 120 -8.83 -16.07 -18.93
CA CYS A 120 -9.52 -15.47 -17.80
C CYS A 120 -11.04 -15.57 -17.97
N ILE A 121 -11.78 -15.47 -16.87
CA ILE A 121 -13.23 -15.26 -16.92
C ILE A 121 -13.53 -13.83 -17.39
N ALA A 122 -14.75 -13.58 -17.85
CA ALA A 122 -15.20 -12.24 -18.26
C ALA A 122 -14.96 -11.19 -17.15
N GLY A 123 -14.58 -9.97 -17.55
CA GLY A 123 -14.27 -8.86 -16.63
C GLY A 123 -12.91 -8.95 -15.92
N ARG A 124 -12.12 -10.00 -16.15
CA ARG A 124 -10.74 -10.11 -15.65
C ARG A 124 -9.74 -9.70 -16.72
N VAL A 125 -8.57 -9.27 -16.25
CA VAL A 125 -7.43 -8.93 -17.11
C VAL A 125 -6.24 -9.83 -16.81
N CYS A 126 -5.39 -10.07 -17.81
CA CYS A 126 -4.13 -10.76 -17.60
C CYS A 126 -3.10 -9.78 -17.06
N SER A 127 -2.54 -10.08 -15.89
CA SER A 127 -1.43 -9.31 -15.34
C SER A 127 -0.08 -9.72 -15.94
N SER A 128 0.93 -8.89 -15.73
CA SER A 128 2.35 -9.10 -16.02
C SER A 128 2.93 -10.36 -15.36
N LYS A 129 2.25 -10.91 -14.35
CA LYS A 129 2.56 -12.21 -13.73
C LYS A 129 1.92 -13.41 -14.44
N ASN A 130 1.31 -13.21 -15.61
CA ASN A 130 0.49 -14.22 -16.30
C ASN A 130 -0.60 -14.79 -15.40
N THR A 131 -1.19 -13.95 -14.53
CA THR A 131 -2.28 -14.31 -13.63
C THR A 131 -3.51 -13.47 -13.93
N CYS A 132 -4.67 -14.11 -14.03
CA CYS A 132 -5.95 -13.42 -14.19
C CYS A 132 -6.33 -12.67 -12.90
N ILE A 133 -6.51 -11.36 -13.00
CA ILE A 133 -6.86 -10.51 -11.85
C ILE A 133 -8.19 -9.78 -12.07
N ASN A 134 -8.86 -9.43 -10.97
CA ASN A 134 -9.95 -8.45 -11.02
C ASN A 134 -9.32 -7.05 -10.94
N PRO A 135 -9.39 -6.24 -12.02
CA PRO A 135 -8.79 -4.91 -12.01
C PRO A 135 -9.47 -3.95 -11.02
N ASP A 136 -10.66 -4.26 -10.52
CA ASP A 136 -11.37 -3.46 -9.51
C ASP A 136 -10.84 -3.68 -8.10
N LEU A 137 -10.19 -4.84 -7.86
CA LEU A 137 -9.70 -5.24 -6.54
C LEU A 137 -8.18 -5.24 -6.47
N ILE A 138 -7.55 -5.65 -7.56
CA ILE A 138 -6.11 -5.88 -7.66
C ILE A 138 -5.56 -4.99 -8.76
N GLN A 139 -4.43 -4.35 -8.49
CA GLN A 139 -3.62 -3.66 -9.48
C GLN A 139 -2.34 -4.43 -9.75
N ASP A 140 -1.90 -4.34 -11.00
CA ASP A 140 -0.62 -4.84 -11.44
C ASP A 140 0.42 -3.72 -11.40
N CYS A 141 1.53 -3.95 -10.71
CA CYS A 141 2.59 -2.96 -10.58
C CYS A 141 3.51 -2.88 -11.81
N GLY A 142 3.29 -3.71 -12.84
CA GLY A 142 4.02 -3.66 -14.11
C GLY A 142 5.46 -4.17 -14.05
N ASN A 143 5.93 -4.65 -12.89
CA ASN A 143 7.27 -5.18 -12.69
C ASN A 143 7.37 -6.71 -12.89
N GLY A 144 6.31 -7.35 -13.37
CA GLY A 144 6.24 -8.80 -13.60
C GLY A 144 6.22 -9.67 -12.33
N LYS A 145 6.19 -9.06 -11.14
CA LYS A 145 6.37 -9.78 -9.86
C LYS A 145 5.36 -9.40 -8.79
N THR A 146 4.83 -8.18 -8.83
CA THR A 146 4.02 -7.61 -7.76
C THR A 146 2.61 -7.32 -8.24
N LEU A 147 1.64 -7.91 -7.55
CA LEU A 147 0.23 -7.57 -7.63
C LEU A 147 -0.17 -7.07 -6.25
N CYS A 148 -0.79 -5.89 -6.20
CA CYS A 148 -1.24 -5.30 -4.95
C CYS A 148 -2.75 -5.16 -4.97
N THR A 149 -3.36 -5.12 -3.80
CA THR A 149 -4.73 -4.62 -3.67
C THR A 149 -4.78 -3.15 -4.08
N LYS A 150 -5.97 -2.64 -4.39
CA LYS A 150 -6.16 -1.23 -4.73
C LYS A 150 -5.88 -0.26 -3.59
N ALA A 151 -5.90 -0.74 -2.34
CA ALA A 151 -5.63 0.08 -1.16
C ALA A 151 -4.12 0.22 -0.87
N ALA A 152 -3.29 -0.72 -1.33
CA ALA A 152 -1.84 -0.62 -1.26
C ALA A 152 -1.26 0.14 -2.45
N ALA A 153 -0.06 0.70 -2.31
CA ALA A 153 0.73 1.23 -3.40
C ALA A 153 1.83 0.24 -3.82
N CYS A 154 2.23 0.32 -5.09
CA CYS A 154 3.35 -0.44 -5.63
C CYS A 154 4.67 0.17 -5.15
N GLN A 155 5.44 -0.60 -4.38
CA GLN A 155 6.73 -0.19 -3.86
C GLN A 155 7.87 -0.56 -4.82
N GLU A 156 8.85 0.33 -4.98
CA GLU A 156 10.12 0.06 -5.66
C GLU A 156 11.12 -0.62 -4.71
N PRO A 157 11.89 -1.62 -5.17
CA PRO A 157 11.83 -2.25 -6.50
C PRO A 157 10.70 -3.28 -6.63
N ARG A 158 10.12 -3.71 -5.50
CA ARG A 158 9.02 -4.68 -5.43
C ARG A 158 8.30 -4.57 -4.09
N GLY A 159 7.02 -4.90 -4.09
CA GLY A 159 6.22 -5.05 -2.88
C GLY A 159 4.96 -4.19 -2.88
N CYS A 160 4.13 -4.42 -1.89
CA CYS A 160 2.90 -3.67 -1.65
C CYS A 160 3.02 -3.01 -0.29
N VAL A 161 2.70 -1.73 -0.22
CA VAL A 161 2.82 -0.95 1.00
C VAL A 161 1.64 0.00 1.15
N TYR A 162 1.14 0.17 2.36
CA TYR A 162 0.12 1.18 2.60
C TYR A 162 0.76 2.53 2.81
N VAL A 163 0.24 3.51 2.08
CA VAL A 163 0.67 4.90 2.18
C VAL A 163 -0.52 5.82 2.22
N ALA A 164 -0.38 6.97 2.86
CA ALA A 164 -1.34 8.08 2.76
C ALA A 164 -1.58 8.44 1.28
N PRO A 165 -2.73 8.98 0.86
CA PRO A 165 -3.04 9.26 -0.56
C PRO A 165 -2.19 10.39 -1.17
N GLU A 166 -1.66 11.29 -0.36
CA GLU A 166 -0.76 12.35 -0.80
C GLU A 166 0.54 11.75 -1.34
N ARG A 167 1.06 12.34 -2.42
CA ARG A 167 2.33 11.95 -3.03
C ARG A 167 3.21 13.17 -3.17
N ILE A 168 4.51 12.96 -2.93
CA ILE A 168 5.54 13.93 -3.28
C ILE A 168 6.49 13.30 -4.30
N PRO A 169 7.07 14.07 -5.23
CA PRO A 169 8.11 13.57 -6.12
C PRO A 169 9.33 13.06 -5.33
N GLN A 170 10.01 12.04 -5.85
CA GLN A 170 11.34 11.72 -5.37
C GLN A 170 12.31 12.86 -5.68
N THR A 171 13.26 13.09 -4.77
CA THR A 171 14.30 14.12 -4.94
C THR A 171 15.61 13.49 -5.36
N LYS A 172 16.36 14.17 -6.22
CA LYS A 172 17.75 13.79 -6.49
C LYS A 172 18.64 14.29 -5.37
N LYS A 173 19.63 13.48 -5.00
CA LYS A 173 20.72 13.97 -4.16
C LYS A 173 21.68 14.76 -5.03
N GLU A 174 21.85 16.03 -4.71
CA GLU A 174 22.84 16.92 -5.32
C GLU A 174 24.26 16.50 -4.96
#